data_AF-A0A4Q2LQ88-F1
#
_entry.id   AF-A0A4Q2LQ88-F1
#
_cell.length_a   1.000
_cell.length_b   1.000
_cell.length_c   1.000
_cell.angle_alpha   90.00
_cell.angle_beta   90.00
_cell.angle_gamma   90.00
#
_symmetry.space_group_name_H-M   'P 1'
#
loop_
_entity.id
_entity.type
_entity.pdbx_description
1 polymer ?
#
loop_
_entity_poly.entity_id
_entity_poly.type
_entity_poly.pdbx_seq_one_letter_code
_entity_poly.pdbx_strand_id
1 'polypeptide(L)'
;MRTNTIKQTWVNDHLDLLNYAKQIGDTAWQNEIIAALKNSETHLQEQAQYKLQFQLWQRFDQLNHRVLELYQQIRELGNEAESLQLQEKLWGLKIERVRVSQQLRTL
;
A
#
# COMPACT_ATOMS: atom_id res chain seq x y z
N MET A 1 13.23 5.16 4.61
CA MET A 1 14.08 5.30 3.41
C MET A 1 14.03 4.01 2.57
N ARG A 2 12.94 3.71 1.83
CA ARG A 2 12.84 2.48 1.00
C ARG A 2 12.28 2.67 -0.41
N THR A 3 11.58 3.78 -0.68
CA THR A 3 11.05 4.10 -2.01
C THR A 3 12.12 4.57 -3.00
N ASN A 4 13.21 5.15 -2.51
CA ASN A 4 14.29 5.66 -3.37
C ASN A 4 15.05 4.53 -4.09
N THR A 5 15.22 3.38 -3.43
CA THR A 5 16.01 2.25 -3.96
C THR A 5 15.32 1.57 -5.14
N ILE A 6 14.00 1.39 -5.10
CA ILE A 6 13.24 0.73 -6.19
C ILE A 6 13.22 1.63 -7.45
N LYS A 7 13.03 2.95 -7.28
CA LYS A 7 13.11 3.92 -8.38
C LYS A 7 14.49 3.89 -9.03
N GLN A 8 15.55 3.89 -8.21
CA GLN A 8 16.93 3.86 -8.70
C GLN A 8 17.25 2.57 -9.45
N THR A 9 16.87 1.40 -8.92
CA THR A 9 17.07 0.12 -9.62
C THR A 9 16.34 0.11 -10.97
N TRP A 10 15.05 0.51 -10.99
CA TRP A 10 14.27 0.54 -12.23
C TRP A 10 14.85 1.48 -13.29
N VAL A 11 15.31 2.67 -12.88
CA VAL A 11 15.98 3.63 -13.79
C VAL A 11 17.29 3.06 -14.30
N ASN A 12 18.10 2.43 -13.44
CA ASN A 12 19.37 1.82 -13.84
C ASN A 12 19.15 0.69 -14.86
N ASP A 13 18.17 -0.19 -14.62
CA ASP A 13 17.84 -1.29 -15.55
C ASP A 13 17.43 -0.75 -16.94
N HIS A 14 16.66 0.34 -16.98
CA HIS A 14 16.26 0.98 -18.24
C HIS A 14 17.43 1.71 -18.93
N LEU A 15 18.39 2.24 -18.18
CA LEU A 15 19.61 2.83 -18.74
C LEU A 15 20.52 1.74 -19.34
N ASP A 16 20.63 0.58 -18.70
CA ASP A 16 21.38 -0.56 -19.25
C ASP A 16 20.77 -1.06 -20.56
N LEU A 17 19.43 -1.20 -20.61
CA LEU A 17 18.71 -1.55 -21.83
C LEU A 17 18.89 -0.49 -22.94
N LEU A 18 18.88 0.80 -22.59
CA LEU A 18 19.11 1.87 -23.56
C LEU A 18 20.52 1.82 -24.15
N ASN A 19 21.52 1.51 -23.32
CA ASN A 19 22.91 1.34 -23.77
C ASN A 19 23.04 0.15 -24.71
N TYR A 20 22.37 -0.96 -24.41
CA TYR A 20 22.36 -2.12 -25.28
C TYR A 20 21.62 -1.86 -26.60
N ALA A 21 20.46 -1.18 -26.57
CA ALA A 21 19.72 -0.76 -27.77
C ALA A 21 20.57 0.15 -28.69
N LYS A 22 21.35 1.06 -28.09
CA LYS A 22 22.35 1.87 -28.82
C LYS A 22 23.43 1.01 -29.47
N GLN A 23 23.94 0.01 -28.75
CA GLN A 23 25.01 -0.87 -29.23
C GLN A 23 24.57 -1.67 -30.47
N ILE A 24 23.32 -2.14 -30.50
CA ILE A 24 22.78 -2.90 -31.64
C ILE A 24 22.16 -2.02 -32.73
N GLY A 25 22.16 -0.69 -32.56
CA GLY A 25 21.63 0.26 -33.53
C GLY A 25 20.10 0.31 -33.63
N ASP A 26 19.38 -0.26 -32.66
CA ASP A 26 17.92 -0.28 -32.67
C ASP A 26 17.37 1.05 -32.18
N THR A 27 17.10 1.95 -33.12
CA THR A 27 16.60 3.31 -32.83
C THR A 27 15.13 3.33 -32.43
N ALA A 28 14.33 2.36 -32.87
CA ALA A 28 12.94 2.23 -32.46
C ALA A 28 12.87 1.87 -30.97
N TRP A 29 13.63 0.87 -30.55
CA TRP A 29 13.69 0.44 -29.17
C TRP A 29 14.28 1.51 -28.23
N GLN A 30 15.29 2.26 -28.68
CA GLN A 30 15.80 3.43 -27.94
C GLN A 30 14.69 4.46 -27.66
N ASN A 31 13.87 4.79 -28.65
CA ASN A 31 12.79 5.76 -28.51
C ASN A 31 11.69 5.27 -27.56
N GLU A 32 11.38 3.97 -27.58
CA GLU A 32 10.45 3.34 -26.63
C GLU A 32 10.95 3.43 -25.20
N ILE A 33 12.23 3.10 -24.95
CA ILE A 33 12.84 3.19 -23.62
C ILE A 33 12.86 4.65 -23.12
N ILE A 34 13.18 5.61 -23.99
CA ILE A 34 13.17 7.04 -23.64
C ILE A 34 11.74 7.50 -23.28
N ALA A 35 10.73 7.05 -24.02
CA ALA A 35 9.33 7.35 -23.71
C ALA A 35 8.91 6.76 -22.35
N ALA A 36 9.29 5.51 -22.08
CA ALA A 36 9.04 4.85 -20.80
C ALA A 36 9.74 5.58 -19.64
N LEU A 37 10.99 5.99 -19.80
CA LEU A 37 11.73 6.78 -18.81
C LEU A 37 11.08 8.14 -18.55
N LYS A 38 10.55 8.81 -19.58
CA LYS A 38 9.82 10.09 -19.42
C LYS A 38 8.50 9.93 -18.67
N ASN A 39 7.81 8.80 -18.86
CA ASN A 39 6.54 8.51 -18.19
C ASN A 39 6.70 7.75 -16.86
N SER A 40 7.94 7.44 -16.48
CA SER A 40 8.27 6.62 -15.31
C SER A 40 7.81 7.23 -13.98
N GLU A 41 7.80 8.56 -13.90
CA GLU A 41 7.39 9.27 -12.70
C GLU A 41 5.89 9.08 -12.43
N THR A 42 5.07 9.11 -13.48
CA THR A 42 3.63 8.86 -13.42
C THR A 42 3.35 7.40 -13.08
N HIS A 43 3.99 6.45 -13.78
CA HIS A 43 3.79 5.02 -13.50
C HIS A 43 4.24 4.60 -12.11
N LEU A 44 5.36 5.15 -11.60
CA LEU A 44 5.83 4.86 -10.26
C LEU A 44 4.90 5.47 -9.19
N GLN A 45 4.35 6.67 -9.44
CA GLN A 45 3.35 7.28 -8.56
C GLN A 45 2.07 6.44 -8.50
N GLU A 46 1.55 6.00 -9.64
CA GLU A 46 0.38 5.11 -9.74
C GLU A 46 0.63 3.80 -9.00
N GLN A 47 1.79 3.18 -9.19
CA GLN A 47 2.13 1.92 -8.52
C GLN A 47 2.30 2.10 -7.00
N ALA A 48 2.86 3.22 -6.56
CA ALA A 48 2.98 3.56 -5.14
C ALA A 48 1.60 3.83 -4.51
N GLN A 49 0.72 4.54 -5.22
CA GLN A 49 -0.66 4.79 -4.80
C GLN A 49 -1.45 3.48 -4.69
N TYR A 50 -1.39 2.62 -5.70
CA TYR A 50 -2.02 1.30 -5.68
C TYR A 50 -1.55 0.46 -4.49
N LYS A 51 -0.23 0.42 -4.25
CA LYS A 51 0.34 -0.32 -3.12
C LYS A 51 -0.13 0.24 -1.78
N LEU A 52 -0.19 1.57 -1.63
CA LEU A 52 -0.69 2.22 -0.44
C LEU A 52 -2.18 1.91 -0.22
N GLN A 53 -3.00 2.00 -1.27
CA GLN A 53 -4.42 1.69 -1.21
C GLN A 53 -4.66 0.23 -0.81
N PHE A 54 -3.91 -0.71 -1.41
CA PHE A 54 -3.96 -2.12 -1.07
C PHE A 54 -3.61 -2.37 0.41
N GLN A 55 -2.54 -1.75 0.92
CA GLN A 55 -2.15 -1.87 2.33
C GLN A 55 -3.21 -1.32 3.29
N LEU A 56 -3.85 -0.20 2.93
CA LEU A 56 -4.95 0.37 3.72
C LEU A 56 -6.17 -0.55 3.72
N TRP A 57 -6.52 -1.17 2.59
CA TRP A 57 -7.58 -2.18 2.53
C TRP A 57 -7.28 -3.39 3.40
N GLN A 58 -6.07 -3.96 3.32
CA GLN A 58 -5.68 -5.09 4.18
C GLN A 58 -5.79 -4.73 5.66
N ARG A 59 -5.34 -3.53 6.06
CA ARG A 59 -5.47 -3.05 7.44
C ARG A 59 -6.92 -2.86 7.85
N PHE A 60 -7.76 -2.32 6.97
CA PHE A 60 -9.19 -2.14 7.22
C PHE A 60 -9.89 -3.49 7.46
N ASP A 61 -9.59 -4.51 6.65
CA ASP A 61 -10.14 -5.85 6.80
C ASP A 61 -9.71 -6.51 8.11
N GLN A 62 -8.43 -6.41 8.46
CA GLN A 62 -7.91 -6.90 9.74
C GLN A 62 -8.60 -6.23 10.94
N LEU A 63 -8.77 -4.90 10.90
CA LEU A 63 -9.47 -4.16 11.95
C LEU A 63 -10.94 -4.59 12.07
N ASN A 64 -11.64 -4.77 10.94
CA ASN A 64 -13.02 -5.25 10.94
C ASN A 64 -13.13 -6.64 11.55
N HIS A 65 -12.25 -7.57 11.15
CA HIS A 65 -12.23 -8.91 11.70
C HIS A 65 -12.02 -8.88 13.21
N ARG A 66 -11.04 -8.09 13.69
CA ARG A 66 -10.77 -7.98 15.12
C ARG A 66 -11.91 -7.34 15.91
N VAL A 67 -12.60 -6.38 15.32
CA VAL A 67 -13.81 -5.77 15.91
C VAL A 67 -14.91 -6.83 16.08
N LEU A 68 -15.14 -7.68 15.08
CA LEU A 68 -16.14 -8.75 15.14
C LEU A 68 -15.78 -9.79 16.21
N GLU A 69 -14.52 -10.22 16.29
CA GLU A 69 -14.03 -11.14 17.32
C GLU A 69 -14.26 -10.58 18.74
N LEU A 70 -13.95 -9.31 18.96
CA LEU A 70 -14.16 -8.68 20.28
C LEU A 70 -15.64 -8.57 20.63
N TYR A 71 -16.50 -8.28 19.65
CA TYR A 71 -17.94 -8.30 19.85
C TYR A 71 -18.45 -9.67 20.27
N GLN A 72 -17.92 -10.73 19.67
CA GLN A 72 -18.26 -12.10 20.05
C GLN A 72 -17.77 -12.42 21.47
N GLN A 73 -16.51 -12.11 21.79
CA GLN A 73 -15.94 -12.33 23.12
C GLN A 73 -16.73 -11.60 24.23
N ILE A 74 -17.10 -10.34 23.99
CA ILE A 74 -17.90 -9.55 24.94
C ILE A 74 -19.28 -10.20 25.19
N ARG A 75 -19.89 -10.82 24.17
CA ARG A 75 -21.19 -11.50 24.31
C ARG A 75 -21.08 -12.83 25.06
N GLU A 76 -19.96 -13.51 24.92
CA GLU A 76 -19.72 -14.82 25.55
C GLU A 76 -19.22 -14.69 26.99
N LEU A 77 -18.69 -13.53 27.38
CA LEU A 77 -18.19 -13.26 28.73
C LEU A 77 -19.32 -12.93 29.71
N GLY A 78 -19.44 -13.74 30.76
CA GLY A 78 -20.31 -13.48 31.91
C GLY A 78 -19.66 -12.62 33.01
N ASN A 79 -18.42 -12.18 32.83
CA ASN A 79 -17.66 -11.37 33.80
C ASN A 79 -17.60 -9.90 33.38
N GLU A 80 -18.13 -9.03 34.23
CA GLU A 80 -18.29 -7.59 33.99
C GLU A 80 -16.96 -6.85 33.87
N ALA A 81 -15.92 -7.26 34.60
CA ALA A 81 -14.60 -6.62 34.57
C ALA A 81 -13.82 -6.92 33.28
N GLU A 82 -13.87 -8.16 32.79
CA GLU A 82 -13.25 -8.57 31.52
C GLU A 82 -14.00 -7.95 30.33
N SER A 83 -15.31 -7.77 30.45
CA SER A 83 -16.14 -7.05 29.47
C SER A 83 -15.70 -5.59 29.31
N LEU A 84 -15.36 -4.89 30.40
CA LEU A 84 -14.92 -3.49 30.36
C LEU A 84 -13.61 -3.32 29.56
N GLN A 85 -12.61 -4.16 29.82
CA GLN A 85 -11.31 -4.09 29.12
C GLN A 85 -11.46 -4.36 27.62
N LEU A 86 -12.32 -5.30 27.24
CA LEU A 86 -12.60 -5.59 25.83
C LEU A 86 -13.38 -4.47 25.15
N GLN A 87 -14.26 -3.78 25.88
CA GLN A 87 -14.98 -2.60 25.37
C GLN A 87 -14.03 -1.43 25.08
N GLU A 88 -13.06 -1.16 25.94
CA GLU A 88 -12.02 -0.14 25.69
C GLU A 88 -11.18 -0.49 24.44
N LYS A 89 -10.76 -1.76 24.33
CA LYS A 89 -10.03 -2.24 23.15
C LYS A 89 -10.84 -2.12 21.87
N LEU A 90 -12.13 -2.46 21.92
CA LEU A 90 -13.07 -2.30 20.82
C LEU A 90 -13.22 -0.84 20.40
N TRP A 91 -13.29 0.08 21.36
CA TRP A 91 -13.36 1.51 21.09
C TRP A 91 -12.11 2.03 20.35
N GLY A 92 -10.92 1.63 20.83
CA GLY A 92 -9.65 1.97 20.16
C GLY A 92 -9.61 1.49 18.70
N LEU A 93 -10.04 0.25 18.45
CA LEU A 93 -10.08 -0.31 17.08
C LEU A 93 -11.10 0.39 16.19
N LYS A 94 -12.24 0.83 16.72
CA LYS A 94 -13.22 1.63 15.96
C LYS A 94 -12.65 2.97 15.53
N ILE A 95 -11.91 3.65 16.41
CA ILE A 95 -11.22 4.92 16.07
C ILE A 95 -10.21 4.67 14.95
N GLU A 96 -9.40 3.62 15.07
CA GLU A 96 -8.41 3.27 14.04
C GLU A 96 -9.07 2.94 12.70
N ARG A 97 -10.16 2.18 12.72
CA ARG A 97 -10.95 1.85 11.53
C ARG A 97 -11.45 3.10 10.82
N VAL A 98 -12.01 4.06 11.57
CA VAL A 98 -12.48 5.34 10.99
C VAL A 98 -11.33 6.11 10.35
N ARG A 99 -10.15 6.14 10.98
CA ARG A 99 -8.96 6.79 10.42
C ARG A 99 -8.54 6.13 9.09
N VAL A 100 -8.50 4.80 9.04
CA VAL A 100 -8.16 4.06 7.80
C VAL A 100 -9.21 4.31 6.72
N SER A 101 -10.51 4.32 7.05
CA SER A 101 -11.57 4.69 6.10
C SER A 101 -11.44 6.11 5.56
N GLN A 102 -11.01 7.06 6.39
CA GLN A 102 -10.75 8.43 5.93
C GLN A 102 -9.58 8.47 4.95
N GLN A 103 -8.48 7.79 5.26
CA GLN A 103 -7.32 7.70 4.36
C GLN A 103 -7.69 7.08 3.01
N LEU A 104 -8.51 6.02 3.00
CA LEU A 104 -9.01 5.39 1.78
C LEU A 104 -9.89 6.30 0.91
N ARG A 105 -10.61 7.27 1.52
CA ARG A 105 -11.45 8.24 0.78
C ARG A 105 -10.68 9.40 0.17
N THR A 106 -9.49 9.68 0.70
CA THR A 106 -8.64 10.81 0.27
C THR A 106 -7.55 10.39 -0.71
N LEU A 107 -7.45 9.09 -1.01
CA LEU A 107 -6.66 8.55 -2.12
C LEU A 107 -7.49 8.62 -3.40
#